data_AF-A0A2R6KW80-F1
#
_entry.id   AF-A0A2R6KW80-F1
#
_cell.length_a   1.000
_cell.length_b   1.000
_cell.length_c   1.000
_cell.angle_alpha   90.00
_cell.angle_beta   90.00
_cell.angle_gamma   90.00
#
_symmetry.space_group_name_H-M   'P 1'
#
loop_
_entity.id
_entity.type
_entity.pdbx_description
1 polymer ?
#
loop_
_entity_poly.entity_id
_entity_poly.type
_entity_poly.pdbx_seq_one_letter_code
_entity_poly.pdbx_strand_id
1 'polypeptide(L)'
;MPDADPHPDGADLPSVPDPPALDEASAVAYAEAFELAREWRATTATYDAPVTKVRTEATTRASRVDDQAVLVELPTVTPSGRVGSEGNVGDPVHFDGWRYSASYLVTTEAVWMTAGSSFVSSRPARA
;
A
#
# COMPACT_ATOMS: atom_id res chain seq x y z
N MET A 1 5.03 -16.68 24.05
CA MET A 1 3.98 -16.01 23.27
C MET A 1 4.72 -15.11 22.30
N PRO A 2 4.44 -15.07 20.99
CA PRO A 2 5.18 -14.19 20.11
C PRO A 2 4.75 -12.75 20.43
N ASP A 3 5.74 -11.91 20.71
CA ASP A 3 5.58 -10.50 20.99
C ASP A 3 4.98 -9.81 19.76
N ALA A 4 3.72 -9.40 19.86
CA ALA A 4 3.15 -8.41 18.96
C ALA A 4 3.87 -7.11 19.28
N ASP A 5 4.79 -6.69 18.42
CA ASP A 5 5.53 -5.43 18.54
C ASP A 5 4.49 -4.29 18.52
N PRO A 6 4.16 -3.68 19.69
CA PRO A 6 3.05 -2.76 19.77
C PRO A 6 3.49 -1.41 19.23
N HIS A 7 2.81 -0.94 18.18
CA HIS A 7 2.96 0.41 17.67
C HIS A 7 2.77 1.43 18.81
N PRO A 8 3.52 2.55 18.84
CA PRO A 8 3.45 3.55 19.91
C PRO A 8 2.05 4.16 20.19
N ASP A 9 1.05 3.90 19.33
CA ASP A 9 -0.25 4.57 19.36
C ASP A 9 -1.45 3.63 19.60
N GLY A 10 -1.20 2.32 19.80
CA GLY A 10 -2.25 1.35 20.11
C GLY A 10 -3.28 1.07 19.00
N ALA A 11 -3.05 1.57 17.77
CA ALA A 11 -3.84 1.17 16.61
C ALA A 11 -3.28 -0.13 16.03
N ASP A 12 -4.14 -1.15 15.90
CA ASP A 12 -3.77 -2.39 15.20
C ASP A 12 -3.47 -2.06 13.74
N LEU A 13 -2.21 -2.28 13.32
CA LEU A 13 -1.82 -2.18 11.92
C LEU A 13 -2.68 -3.13 11.09
N PRO A 14 -3.13 -2.74 9.88
CA PRO A 14 -3.79 -3.67 8.99
C PRO A 14 -2.89 -4.89 8.76
N SER A 15 -3.44 -6.08 9.01
CA SER A 15 -2.75 -7.33 8.73
C SER A 15 -2.39 -7.40 7.26
N VAL A 16 -1.22 -7.97 6.96
CA VAL A 16 -0.93 -8.37 5.58
C VAL A 16 -1.93 -9.48 5.23
N PRO A 17 -2.68 -9.36 4.12
CA PRO A 17 -3.66 -10.37 3.75
C PRO A 17 -2.98 -11.70 3.44
N ASP A 18 -3.68 -12.81 3.74
CA ASP A 18 -3.29 -14.13 3.25
C ASP A 18 -3.46 -14.22 1.72
N PRO A 19 -2.76 -15.14 1.04
CA PRO A 19 -2.91 -15.34 -0.40
C PRO A 19 -4.38 -15.57 -0.79
N PRO A 20 -4.89 -14.90 -1.84
CA PRO A 20 -6.29 -14.96 -2.21
C PRO A 20 -6.62 -16.24 -3.00
N ALA A 21 -7.92 -16.48 -3.20
CA ALA A 21 -8.36 -17.41 -4.24
C ALA A 21 -7.86 -16.95 -5.61
N LEU A 22 -7.60 -17.90 -6.52
CA LEU A 22 -7.08 -17.59 -7.85
C LEU A 22 -8.20 -17.17 -8.81
N ASP A 23 -8.72 -15.97 -8.59
CA ASP A 23 -9.61 -15.25 -9.50
C ASP A 23 -9.23 -13.75 -9.50
N GLU A 24 -9.60 -13.05 -10.57
CA GLU A 24 -9.20 -11.65 -10.77
C GLU A 24 -9.74 -10.72 -9.68
N ALA A 25 -10.96 -10.94 -9.18
CA ALA A 25 -11.55 -10.09 -8.15
C ALA A 25 -10.84 -10.28 -6.80
N SER A 26 -10.55 -11.52 -6.42
CA SER A 26 -9.82 -11.83 -5.19
C SER A 26 -8.37 -11.36 -5.26
N ALA A 27 -7.71 -11.47 -6.42
CA ALA A 27 -6.37 -10.95 -6.63
C ALA A 27 -6.32 -9.42 -6.52
N VAL A 28 -7.31 -8.71 -7.07
CA VAL A 28 -7.46 -7.26 -6.93
C VAL A 28 -7.64 -6.86 -5.47
N ALA A 29 -8.56 -7.53 -4.76
CA ALA A 29 -8.82 -7.25 -3.36
C ALA A 29 -7.58 -7.47 -2.49
N TYR A 30 -6.81 -8.53 -2.77
CA TYR A 30 -5.52 -8.77 -2.11
C TYR A 30 -4.54 -7.60 -2.34
N ALA A 31 -4.35 -7.18 -3.60
CA ALA A 31 -3.37 -6.15 -3.93
C ALA A 31 -3.72 -4.80 -3.29
N GLU A 32 -5.00 -4.41 -3.29
CA GLU A 32 -5.47 -3.18 -2.65
C GLU A 32 -5.34 -3.22 -1.13
N ALA A 33 -5.68 -4.35 -0.49
CA ALA A 33 -5.50 -4.54 0.94
C ALA A 33 -4.01 -4.53 1.34
N PHE A 34 -3.15 -5.14 0.53
CA PHE A 34 -1.72 -5.15 0.74
C PHE A 34 -1.12 -3.73 0.66
N GLU A 35 -1.47 -2.95 -0.37
CA GLU A 35 -0.97 -1.57 -0.48
C GLU A 35 -1.43 -0.68 0.67
N LEU A 36 -2.68 -0.82 1.10
CA LEU A 36 -3.15 -0.11 2.30
C LEU A 36 -2.32 -0.50 3.53
N ALA A 37 -2.11 -1.79 3.76
CA ALA A 37 -1.33 -2.30 4.88
C ALA A 37 0.14 -1.85 4.82
N ARG A 38 0.73 -1.79 3.63
CA ARG A 38 2.08 -1.29 3.37
C ARG A 38 2.18 0.21 3.65
N GLU A 39 1.22 1.00 3.18
CA GLU A 39 1.22 2.45 3.37
C GLU A 39 1.03 2.84 4.83
N TRP A 40 0.18 2.13 5.57
CA TRP A 40 0.07 2.31 7.03
C TRP A 40 1.44 2.15 7.70
N ARG A 41 2.14 1.04 7.43
CA ARG A 41 3.49 0.80 7.98
C ARG A 41 4.51 1.85 7.55
N ALA A 42 4.48 2.29 6.29
CA ALA A 42 5.38 3.32 5.79
C ALA A 42 5.13 4.69 6.45
N THR A 43 3.86 5.06 6.63
CA THR A 43 3.44 6.30 7.29
C THR A 43 3.88 6.29 8.75
N THR A 44 3.57 5.21 9.46
CA THR A 44 4.04 4.95 10.84
C THR A 44 5.55 5.13 10.99
N ALA A 45 6.34 4.60 10.06
CA ALA A 45 7.79 4.69 10.15
C ALA A 45 8.33 6.10 9.80
N THR A 46 7.52 6.92 9.13
CA THR A 46 7.91 8.26 8.65
C THR A 46 7.57 9.34 9.67
N TYR A 47 6.43 9.24 10.35
CA TYR A 47 5.93 10.26 11.28
C TYR A 47 6.10 9.79 12.73
N ASP A 48 6.69 10.65 13.56
CA ASP A 48 6.76 10.47 15.02
C ASP A 48 5.44 10.90 15.69
N ALA A 49 4.31 10.48 15.12
CA ALA A 49 2.97 10.88 15.55
C ALA A 49 1.91 9.82 15.19
N PRO A 50 0.80 9.74 15.93
CA PRO A 50 -0.25 8.76 15.70
C PRO A 50 -0.87 8.87 14.32
N VAL A 51 -0.76 7.80 13.53
CA VAL A 51 -1.47 7.67 12.26
C VAL A 51 -2.94 7.42 12.56
N THR A 52 -3.81 8.36 12.18
CA THR A 52 -5.25 8.26 12.44
C THR A 52 -6.03 7.72 11.25
N LYS A 53 -5.47 7.86 10.04
CA LYS A 53 -6.11 7.45 8.81
C LYS A 53 -5.11 7.34 7.68
N VAL A 54 -5.21 6.27 6.89
CA VAL A 54 -4.54 6.12 5.59
C VAL A 54 -5.55 5.62 4.57
N ARG A 55 -5.38 6.08 3.34
CA ARG A 55 -6.13 5.67 2.15
C ARG A 55 -5.18 5.51 1.00
N THR A 56 -5.45 4.54 0.15
CA THR A 56 -4.77 4.33 -1.13
C THR A 56 -5.80 4.38 -2.23
N GLU A 57 -5.71 5.39 -3.10
CA GLU A 57 -6.49 5.44 -4.33
C GLU A 57 -5.66 4.82 -5.45
N ALA A 58 -6.19 3.81 -6.12
CA ALA A 58 -5.49 3.14 -7.20
C ALA A 58 -6.35 3.01 -8.46
N THR A 59 -5.69 3.12 -9.61
CA THR A 59 -6.25 2.57 -10.85
C THR A 59 -5.78 1.13 -10.94
N THR A 60 -6.72 0.18 -10.96
CA THR A 60 -6.39 -1.25 -10.94
C THR A 60 -6.75 -1.91 -12.26
N ARG A 61 -5.88 -2.80 -12.74
CA ARG A 61 -6.13 -3.71 -13.87
C ARG A 61 -5.76 -5.10 -13.44
N ALA A 62 -6.59 -6.09 -13.78
CA ALA A 62 -6.27 -7.49 -13.56
C ALA A 62 -6.40 -8.25 -14.88
N SER A 63 -5.55 -9.25 -15.04
CA SER A 63 -5.62 -10.16 -16.17
C SER A 63 -5.11 -11.54 -15.76
N ARG A 64 -5.84 -12.58 -16.15
CA ARG A 64 -5.35 -13.95 -16.07
C ARG A 64 -4.17 -14.17 -17.03
N VAL A 65 -3.04 -14.64 -16.49
CA VAL A 65 -1.83 -14.99 -17.26
C VAL A 65 -1.94 -16.43 -17.77
N ASP A 66 -2.35 -17.34 -16.90
CA ASP A 66 -2.67 -18.75 -17.19
C ASP A 66 -3.64 -19.33 -16.13
N ASP A 67 -3.86 -20.64 -16.16
CA ASP A 67 -4.77 -21.32 -15.22
C ASP A 67 -4.29 -21.29 -13.76
N GLN A 68 -3.05 -20.89 -13.49
CA GLN A 68 -2.41 -20.87 -12.17
C GLN A 68 -1.93 -19.48 -11.74
N ALA A 69 -2.11 -18.44 -12.58
CA ALA A 69 -1.60 -17.10 -12.32
C ALA A 69 -2.54 -15.97 -12.76
N VAL A 70 -2.65 -14.95 -11.91
CA VAL A 70 -3.30 -13.67 -12.20
C VAL A 70 -2.31 -12.53 -11.99
N LEU A 71 -2.18 -11.65 -12.98
CA LEU A 71 -1.40 -10.42 -12.89
C LEU A 71 -2.34 -9.26 -12.55
N VAL A 72 -2.04 -8.57 -11.46
CA VAL A 72 -2.70 -7.31 -11.07
C VAL A 72 -1.70 -6.18 -11.22
N GLU A 73 -2.09 -5.17 -11.97
CA GLU A 73 -1.32 -3.95 -12.20
C GLU A 73 -2.03 -2.77 -11.56
N LEU A 74 -1.27 -2.01 -10.77
CA LEU A 74 -1.67 -0.75 -10.17
C LEU A 74 -0.78 0.34 -10.79
N PRO A 75 -1.07 0.78 -12.04
CA PRO A 75 -0.26 1.79 -12.74
C PRO A 75 -0.15 3.12 -12.00
N THR A 76 -1.09 3.41 -11.11
CA THR A 76 -1.02 4.60 -10.26
C THR A 76 -1.65 4.28 -8.92
N VAL A 77 -0.87 4.40 -7.85
CA VAL A 77 -1.31 4.38 -6.45
C VAL A 77 -1.01 5.76 -5.88
N THR A 78 -2.02 6.40 -5.29
CA THR A 78 -1.91 7.68 -4.59
C THR A 78 -2.28 7.49 -3.12
N PRO A 79 -1.29 7.40 -2.23
CA PRO A 79 -1.55 7.36 -0.80
C PRO A 79 -1.87 8.75 -0.25
N SER A 80 -2.80 8.81 0.70
CA SER A 80 -3.11 10.03 1.46
C SER A 80 -3.66 9.66 2.84
N GLY A 81 -3.63 10.60 3.78
CA GLY A 81 -4.09 10.29 5.12
C GLY A 81 -3.99 11.43 6.11
N ARG A 82 -4.04 11.06 7.38
CA ARG A 82 -4.01 12.00 8.51
C ARG A 82 -3.15 11.44 9.63
N VAL A 83 -2.26 12.28 10.14
CA VAL A 83 -1.43 12.01 11.32
C VAL A 83 -1.78 12.99 12.42
N GLY A 84 -1.72 12.58 13.68
CA GLY A 84 -1.88 13.48 14.81
C GLY A 84 -0.84 14.60 14.79
N SER A 85 -1.15 15.72 15.41
CA SER A 85 -0.14 16.71 15.79
C SER A 85 0.40 16.35 17.18
N GLU A 86 1.66 16.72 17.48
CA GLU A 86 2.30 16.41 18.77
C GLU A 86 1.35 16.69 19.95
N GLY A 87 0.98 15.63 20.68
CA GLY A 87 0.15 15.71 21.88
C GLY A 87 -1.36 15.91 21.67
N ASN A 88 -1.88 15.97 20.44
CA ASN A 88 -3.32 16.13 20.21
C ASN A 88 -3.86 15.40 18.96
N VAL A 89 -4.53 14.27 19.19
CA VAL A 89 -5.26 13.52 18.14
C VAL A 89 -6.50 14.27 17.64
N GLY A 90 -6.98 15.29 18.38
CA GLY A 90 -8.16 16.07 18.04
C GLY A 90 -8.01 17.02 16.85
N ASP A 91 -6.78 17.34 16.45
CA ASP A 91 -6.49 18.21 15.29
C ASP A 91 -5.39 17.59 14.39
N PRO A 92 -5.77 16.61 13.54
CA PRO A 92 -4.80 15.88 12.74
C PRO A 92 -4.40 16.62 11.45
N VAL A 93 -3.13 16.52 11.09
CA VAL A 93 -2.53 17.08 9.88
C VAL A 93 -2.74 16.12 8.71
N HIS A 94 -3.13 16.66 7.55
CA HIS A 94 -3.28 15.88 6.31
C HIS A 94 -1.92 15.65 5.64
N PHE A 95 -1.71 14.47 5.08
CA PHE A 95 -0.57 14.19 4.22
C PHE A 95 -1.02 13.64 2.86
N ASP A 96 -0.27 14.01 1.83
CA ASP A 96 -0.34 13.42 0.50
C ASP A 96 1.00 12.73 0.22
N GLY A 97 0.97 11.42 0.01
CA GLY A 97 2.18 10.67 -0.28
C GLY A 97 2.52 10.67 -1.76
N TRP A 98 3.71 10.15 -2.07
CA TRP A 98 4.22 10.11 -3.43
C TRP A 98 3.45 9.09 -4.26
N ARG A 99 3.12 9.45 -5.51
CA ARG A 99 2.51 8.50 -6.45
C ARG A 99 3.53 7.46 -6.89
N TYR A 100 3.10 6.22 -6.98
CA TYR A 100 3.93 5.11 -7.47
C TYR A 100 3.11 4.12 -8.29
N SER A 101 3.80 3.14 -8.87
CA SER A 101 3.19 2.00 -9.56
C SER A 101 3.58 0.69 -8.87
N ALA A 102 2.68 -0.28 -8.89
CA ALA A 102 2.94 -1.61 -8.35
C ALA A 102 2.35 -2.70 -9.26
N SER A 103 2.92 -3.89 -9.21
CA SER A 103 2.43 -5.07 -9.91
C SER A 103 2.52 -6.28 -9.01
N TYR A 104 1.48 -7.12 -9.05
CA TYR A 104 1.34 -8.33 -8.25
C TYR A 104 1.10 -9.52 -9.17
N LEU A 105 1.92 -10.55 -9.04
CA LEU A 105 1.65 -11.85 -9.62
C LEU A 105 1.10 -12.76 -8.51
N VAL A 106 -0.17 -13.11 -8.61
CA VAL A 106 -0.87 -13.98 -7.67
C VAL A 106 -0.94 -15.37 -8.26
N THR A 107 -0.46 -16.37 -7.52
CA THR A 107 -0.61 -17.80 -7.87
C THR A 107 -1.27 -18.57 -6.74
N THR A 108 -1.52 -19.85 -6.98
CA THR A 108 -2.02 -20.79 -5.96
C THR A 108 -1.05 -21.03 -4.81
N GLU A 109 0.25 -20.82 -5.02
CA GLU A 109 1.28 -21.12 -4.02
C GLU A 109 1.82 -19.87 -3.32
N ALA A 110 1.90 -18.75 -4.04
CA ALA A 110 2.53 -17.53 -3.54
C ALA A 110 2.05 -16.27 -4.28
N VAL A 111 2.37 -15.12 -3.69
CA VAL A 111 2.22 -13.80 -4.31
C VAL A 111 3.60 -13.16 -4.42
N TRP A 112 3.94 -12.67 -5.62
CA TRP A 112 5.13 -11.85 -5.86
C TRP A 112 4.70 -10.42 -6.17
N MET A 113 5.48 -9.46 -5.69
CA MET A 113 5.23 -8.05 -5.92
C MET A 113 6.47 -7.37 -6.47
N THR A 114 6.25 -6.44 -7.40
CA THR A 114 7.25 -5.48 -7.84
C THR A 114 6.72 -4.08 -7.53
N ALA A 115 7.49 -3.30 -6.78
CA ALA A 115 7.23 -1.88 -6.61
C ALA A 115 8.07 -1.12 -7.64
N GLY A 116 7.42 -0.63 -8.69
CA GLY A 116 8.06 0.25 -9.66
C GLY A 116 8.11 1.66 -9.10
N SER A 117 9.28 2.12 -8.68
CA SER A 117 9.53 3.57 -8.59
C SER A 117 9.45 4.12 -10.01
N SER A 118 8.35 4.80 -10.35
CA SER A 118 8.31 5.57 -11.58
C SER A 118 9.29 6.73 -11.45
N PHE A 119 10.51 6.54 -11.96
CA PHE A 119 11.43 7.62 -12.25
C PHE A 119 10.77 8.49 -13.32
N VAL A 120 10.13 9.58 -12.89
CA VAL A 120 9.90 10.70 -13.80
C VAL A 120 11.29 11.27 -14.09
N SER A 121 11.85 10.87 -15.23
CA SER A 121 13.02 11.53 -15.80
C SER A 121 12.65 12.99 -16.04
N SER A 122 12.98 13.86 -15.09
CA SER A 122 13.12 15.28 -15.37
C SER A 122 14.24 15.39 -16.38
N ARG A 123 13.89 15.43 -17.67
CA ARG A 123 14.83 15.92 -18.69
C ARG A 123 15.33 17.27 -18.18
N PRO A 124 16.65 17.51 -18.08
CA PRO A 124 17.11 18.87 -17.86
C PRO A 124 16.58 19.70 -19.02
N ALA A 125 15.92 20.83 -18.68
CA ALA A 125 15.59 21.85 -19.66
C ALA A 125 16.87 22.18 -20.42
N ARG A 126 16.91 21.82 -21.70
CA ARG A 126 18.07 22.05 -22.55
C ARG A 126 17.95 23.47 -23.08
N ALA A 127 18.87 24.31 -22.59
CA ALA A 127 19.32 25.63 -23.06
C ALA A 127 18.26 26.71 -23.30
#